data_AF-A0A9E3Q3B8-F1
#
_entry.id   AF-A0A9E3Q3B8-F1
#
_cell.length_a   1.000
_cell.length_b   1.000
_cell.length_c   1.000
_cell.angle_alpha   90.00
_cell.angle_beta   90.00
_cell.angle_gamma   90.00
#
_symmetry.space_group_name_H-M   'P 1'
#
loop_
_entity.id
_entity.type
_entity.pdbx_description
1 polymer ?
#
loop_
_entity_poly.entity_id
_entity_poly.type
_entity_poly.pdbx_seq_one_letter_code
_entity_poly.pdbx_strand_id
1 'polypeptide(L)'
;MNAAALLRLAVALAFPALLVPASLHAAIPLPDHILYGTVSIGNRAITAAETTVLIEARRTPGTPPVATYRMGSRPRLGTHLYELRLQLEEAPASSHRAFEPGQSVHLTVRNASGIQFQTVHVISDIGVAQRLDFGLPVDSRGTGAPDTWQLAHLGGLPSGLDIDSDGDGVSDAHEYTAGTLPRNPDDAFRLALQRDGDDLLVTFLALAADGPGYQGRQRFYALESAPDPVAGPWTPIENHSRIPGRNQFLIHIQPAGTPGPLFYRARVWLEGP
;
A
#
# COMPACT_ATOMS: atom_id res chain seq x y z
N MET A 1 -4.77 7.65 92.12
CA MET A 1 -5.79 8.71 92.19
C MET A 1 -5.06 10.01 92.54
N ASN A 2 -4.94 11.07 91.75
CA ASN A 2 -5.54 11.51 90.49
C ASN A 2 -4.52 12.31 89.67
N ALA A 3 -4.65 12.25 88.35
CA ALA A 3 -3.91 13.05 87.37
C ALA A 3 -4.72 14.30 86.96
N ALA A 4 -4.04 15.41 86.66
CA ALA A 4 -4.51 16.52 85.81
C ALA A 4 -3.28 17.40 85.45
N ALA A 5 -2.61 17.22 84.31
CA ALA A 5 -2.94 17.65 82.94
C ALA A 5 -2.75 19.17 82.70
N LEU A 6 -1.57 19.53 82.19
CA LEU A 6 -1.21 20.84 81.63
C LEU A 6 -1.77 20.99 80.21
N LEU A 7 -2.56 22.04 79.97
CA LEU A 7 -3.11 22.37 78.66
C LEU A 7 -2.06 23.17 77.84
N ARG A 8 -1.60 22.62 76.70
CA ARG A 8 -0.81 23.36 75.70
C ARG A 8 -1.72 23.82 74.56
N LEU A 9 -1.71 25.13 74.30
CA LEU A 9 -2.45 25.77 73.20
C LEU A 9 -1.72 25.51 71.88
N ALA A 10 -2.35 24.78 70.95
CA ALA A 10 -1.86 24.62 69.58
C ALA A 10 -2.58 25.61 68.65
N VAL A 11 -1.83 26.53 68.05
CA VAL A 11 -2.33 27.44 67.01
C VAL A 11 -2.29 26.69 65.68
N ALA A 12 -3.47 26.42 65.10
CA ALA A 12 -3.59 25.84 63.77
C ALA A 12 -3.45 26.94 62.70
N LEU A 13 -2.37 26.89 61.91
CA LEU A 13 -2.26 27.68 60.68
C LEU A 13 -3.13 27.02 59.59
N ALA A 14 -4.18 27.71 59.17
CA ALA A 14 -4.98 27.34 58.01
C ALA A 14 -4.28 27.82 56.72
N PHE A 15 -3.80 26.88 55.90
CA PHE A 15 -3.37 27.15 54.53
C PHE A 15 -4.62 27.26 53.63
N PRO A 16 -4.86 28.38 52.92
CA PRO A 16 -5.92 28.43 51.93
C PRO A 16 -5.46 27.62 50.70
N ALA A 17 -6.12 26.50 50.44
CA ALA A 17 -5.96 25.76 49.20
C ALA A 17 -6.51 26.61 48.04
N LEU A 18 -5.61 27.11 47.19
CA LEU A 18 -5.97 27.75 45.93
C LEU A 18 -6.59 26.68 45.01
N LEU A 19 -7.91 26.66 44.90
CA LEU A 19 -8.62 25.87 43.90
C LEU A 19 -8.42 26.53 42.54
N VAL A 20 -7.38 26.11 41.81
CA VAL A 20 -7.27 26.41 40.38
C VAL A 20 -8.32 25.56 39.66
N PRO A 21 -9.29 26.14 38.93
CA PRO A 21 -10.20 25.36 38.12
C PRO A 21 -9.37 24.69 37.01
N ALA A 22 -9.13 23.38 37.16
CA ALA A 22 -8.63 22.56 36.07
C ALA A 22 -9.78 22.43 35.07
N SER A 23 -9.75 23.20 33.99
CA SER A 23 -10.61 22.98 32.84
C SER A 23 -10.22 21.64 32.22
N LEU A 24 -10.89 20.56 32.65
CA LEU A 24 -10.84 19.28 31.97
C LEU A 24 -11.58 19.44 30.64
N HIS A 25 -10.85 19.78 29.58
CA HIS A 25 -11.37 19.64 28.23
C HIS A 25 -11.52 18.14 27.96
N ALA A 26 -12.77 17.67 27.91
CA ALA A 26 -13.07 16.32 27.50
C ALA A 26 -12.77 16.19 26.01
N ALA A 27 -11.69 15.49 25.66
CA ALA A 27 -11.43 15.12 24.29
C ALA A 27 -12.48 14.11 23.80
N ILE A 28 -12.87 14.24 22.54
CA ILE A 28 -13.69 13.23 21.86
C ILE A 28 -12.73 12.36 21.05
N PRO A 29 -12.37 11.15 21.52
CA PRO A 29 -11.47 10.27 20.79
C PRO A 29 -12.16 9.76 19.52
N LEU A 30 -11.41 9.77 18.42
CA LEU A 30 -11.83 9.20 17.14
C LEU A 30 -11.07 7.89 16.88
N PRO A 31 -11.59 6.99 16.03
CA PRO A 31 -10.86 5.80 15.64
C PRO A 31 -9.50 6.15 15.01
N ASP A 32 -8.45 5.41 15.39
CA ASP A 32 -7.09 5.63 14.91
C ASP A 32 -7.00 5.65 13.38
N HIS A 33 -6.14 6.51 12.84
CA HIS A 33 -5.66 6.39 11.48
C HIS A 33 -4.49 5.40 11.46
N ILE A 34 -4.63 4.29 10.73
CA ILE A 34 -3.66 3.20 10.71
C ILE A 34 -2.84 3.27 9.43
N LEU A 35 -1.53 3.38 9.57
CA LEU A 35 -0.58 3.20 8.48
C LEU A 35 0.04 1.82 8.56
N TYR A 36 0.06 1.10 7.44
CA TYR A 36 0.69 -0.22 7.36
C TYR A 36 1.40 -0.41 6.04
N GLY A 37 2.30 -1.37 5.95
CA GLY A 37 3.02 -1.66 4.72
C GLY A 37 4.32 -2.39 4.98
N THR A 38 5.17 -2.44 3.97
CA THR A 38 6.51 -3.03 4.07
C THR A 38 7.58 -1.96 4.18
N VAL A 39 8.76 -2.37 4.62
CA VAL A 39 9.97 -1.55 4.58
C VAL A 39 11.06 -2.33 3.84
N SER A 40 11.72 -1.68 2.89
CA SER A 40 12.92 -2.16 2.23
C SER A 40 14.02 -1.13 2.41
N ILE A 41 15.22 -1.54 2.85
CA ILE A 41 16.38 -0.65 2.98
C ILE A 41 17.48 -1.19 2.05
N GLY A 42 17.90 -0.36 1.10
CA GLY A 42 18.69 -0.85 -0.04
C GLY A 42 17.87 -1.83 -0.87
N ASN A 43 18.46 -2.98 -1.21
CA ASN A 43 17.78 -4.05 -1.96
C ASN A 43 17.34 -5.21 -1.04
N ARG A 44 17.00 -4.91 0.22
CA ARG A 44 16.65 -5.92 1.22
C ARG A 44 15.34 -5.58 1.91
N ALA A 45 14.40 -6.52 1.87
CA ALA A 45 13.19 -6.46 2.67
C ALA A 45 13.54 -6.53 4.17
N ILE A 46 12.90 -5.68 4.95
CA ILE A 46 12.97 -5.69 6.41
C ILE A 46 11.85 -6.57 6.95
N THR A 47 12.20 -7.44 7.89
CA THR A 47 11.28 -8.39 8.49
C THR A 47 11.05 -8.10 9.98
N ALA A 48 10.21 -8.90 10.61
CA ALA A 48 9.93 -8.90 12.05
C ALA A 48 11.18 -9.24 12.89
N ALA A 49 12.20 -9.86 12.30
CA ALA A 49 13.46 -10.15 12.99
C ALA A 49 14.31 -8.90 13.23
N GLU A 50 14.19 -7.87 12.38
CA GLU A 50 14.95 -6.63 12.47
C GLU A 50 14.36 -5.64 13.50
N THR A 51 14.33 -6.05 14.76
CA THR A 51 13.73 -5.29 15.88
C THR A 51 14.39 -3.94 16.16
N THR A 52 15.52 -3.62 15.53
CA THR A 52 16.19 -2.30 15.60
C THR A 52 15.57 -1.28 14.66
N VAL A 53 14.73 -1.71 13.70
CA VAL A 53 14.02 -0.82 12.77
C VAL A 53 12.76 -0.29 13.44
N LEU A 54 12.63 1.04 13.43
CA LEU A 54 11.50 1.78 13.99
C LEU A 54 10.83 2.61 12.89
N ILE A 55 9.50 2.62 12.91
CA ILE A 55 8.66 3.53 12.14
C ILE A 55 8.06 4.50 13.14
N GLU A 56 8.30 5.80 12.95
CA GLU A 56 7.98 6.84 13.92
C GLU A 56 7.17 7.95 13.27
N ALA A 57 6.13 8.40 13.95
CA ALA A 57 5.37 9.60 13.62
C ALA A 57 5.79 10.75 14.54
N ARG A 58 6.02 11.93 13.96
CA ARG A 58 6.43 13.16 14.65
C ARG A 58 5.58 14.32 14.12
N ARG A 59 5.22 15.26 15.00
CA ARG A 59 4.56 16.51 14.56
C ARG A 59 5.50 17.43 13.81
N THR A 60 6.76 17.44 14.23
CA THR A 60 7.82 18.25 13.63
C THR A 60 9.07 17.39 13.49
N PRO A 61 9.87 17.55 12.43
CA PRO A 61 11.15 16.85 12.32
C PRO A 61 12.03 17.10 13.55
N GLY A 62 12.67 16.05 14.07
CA GLY A 62 13.58 16.14 15.22
C GLY A 62 12.92 16.12 16.61
N THR A 63 11.61 16.36 16.75
CA THR A 63 10.91 16.27 18.06
C THR A 63 10.59 14.82 18.41
N PRO A 64 10.50 14.42 19.70
CA PRO A 64 10.14 13.06 20.09
C PRO A 64 8.92 12.50 19.35
N PRO A 65 8.90 11.19 19.03
CA PRO A 65 7.78 10.59 18.32
C PRO A 65 6.50 10.61 19.16
N VAL A 66 5.37 10.92 18.50
CA VAL A 66 4.04 10.83 19.09
C VAL A 66 3.49 9.40 18.99
N ALA A 67 3.90 8.64 17.98
CA ALA A 67 3.67 7.21 17.84
C ALA A 67 4.91 6.50 17.27
N THR A 68 5.11 5.26 17.68
CA THR A 68 6.23 4.41 17.22
C THR A 68 5.76 2.99 17.03
N TYR A 69 6.15 2.39 15.92
CA TYR A 69 6.10 0.95 15.71
C TYR A 69 7.52 0.39 15.61
N ARG A 70 7.77 -0.71 16.32
CA ARG A 70 9.01 -1.49 16.22
C ARG A 70 8.75 -2.73 15.40
N MET A 71 9.58 -3.02 14.40
CA MET A 71 9.45 -4.26 13.62
C MET A 71 9.42 -5.49 14.52
N GLY A 72 8.48 -6.40 14.25
CA GLY A 72 8.25 -7.62 15.02
C GLY A 72 7.46 -7.44 16.32
N SER A 73 7.12 -6.22 16.74
CA SER A 73 6.35 -6.00 17.98
C SER A 73 4.90 -6.51 17.93
N ARG A 74 4.38 -6.84 16.74
CA ARG A 74 3.04 -7.42 16.56
C ARG A 74 3.11 -8.69 15.70
N PRO A 75 3.27 -9.88 16.32
CA PRO A 75 3.42 -11.14 15.58
C PRO A 75 2.28 -11.46 14.61
N ARG A 76 1.06 -11.01 14.91
CA ARG A 76 -0.13 -11.21 14.07
C ARG A 76 -0.05 -10.56 12.69
N LEU A 77 0.85 -9.59 12.48
CA LEU A 77 1.07 -8.95 11.18
C LEU A 77 1.95 -9.79 10.26
N GLY A 78 2.42 -10.95 10.73
CA GLY A 78 3.38 -11.76 10.01
C GLY A 78 4.76 -11.14 10.02
N THR A 79 5.54 -11.47 9.00
CA THR A 79 6.98 -11.24 8.99
C THR A 79 7.41 -9.95 8.33
N HIS A 80 6.60 -9.31 7.48
CA HIS A 80 7.08 -8.18 6.64
C HIS A 80 6.33 -6.87 6.89
N LEU A 81 5.19 -6.92 7.57
CA LEU A 81 4.32 -5.75 7.73
C LEU A 81 4.62 -4.98 9.02
N TYR A 82 4.55 -3.65 8.92
CA TYR A 82 4.41 -2.76 10.05
C TYR A 82 2.97 -2.27 10.22
N GLU A 83 2.62 -1.79 11.41
CA GLU A 83 1.35 -1.10 11.66
C GLU A 83 1.58 0.06 12.64
N LEU A 84 1.61 1.28 12.14
CA LEU A 84 1.71 2.51 12.91
C LEU A 84 0.30 3.08 13.13
N ARG A 85 -0.09 3.24 14.39
CA ARG A 85 -1.39 3.83 14.74
C ARG A 85 -1.22 5.29 15.14
N LEU A 86 -2.00 6.16 14.52
CA LEU A 86 -2.07 7.58 14.83
C LEU A 86 -3.38 7.86 15.55
N GLN A 87 -3.28 8.28 16.80
CA GLN A 87 -4.45 8.64 17.61
C GLN A 87 -5.10 9.89 17.03
N LEU A 88 -6.43 9.87 16.92
CA LEU A 88 -7.23 11.00 16.43
C LEU A 88 -8.18 11.53 17.51
N GLU A 89 -8.44 12.83 17.48
CA GLU A 89 -9.42 13.53 18.32
C GLU A 89 -10.25 14.49 17.47
N GLU A 90 -11.50 14.74 17.87
CA GLU A 90 -12.31 15.81 17.26
C GLU A 90 -11.70 17.18 17.57
N ALA A 91 -11.78 18.11 16.61
CA ALA A 91 -11.22 19.43 16.78
C ALA A 91 -12.03 20.26 17.80
N PRO A 92 -11.37 21.00 18.72
CA PRO A 92 -9.91 21.07 18.89
C PRO A 92 -9.37 19.87 19.68
N ALA A 93 -8.29 19.25 19.20
CA ALA A 93 -7.63 18.17 19.91
C ALA A 93 -7.08 18.67 21.26
N SER A 94 -7.36 17.92 22.33
CA SER A 94 -6.90 18.22 23.70
C SER A 94 -5.49 17.68 23.97
N SER A 95 -5.09 16.65 23.25
CA SER A 95 -3.81 15.96 23.42
C SER A 95 -2.78 16.39 22.38
N HIS A 96 -1.57 16.75 22.84
CA HIS A 96 -0.43 16.97 21.96
C HIS A 96 0.00 15.72 21.18
N ARG A 97 -0.54 14.53 21.49
CA ARG A 97 -0.29 13.28 20.75
C ARG A 97 -1.36 12.95 19.71
N ALA A 98 -2.56 13.52 19.82
CA ALA A 98 -3.69 13.21 18.94
C ALA A 98 -3.79 14.20 17.78
N PHE A 99 -4.07 13.69 16.58
CA PHE A 99 -4.23 14.52 15.39
C PHE A 99 -5.69 14.80 15.09
N GLU A 100 -5.93 15.91 14.41
CA GLU A 100 -7.21 16.21 13.77
C GLU A 100 -7.15 15.72 12.31
N PRO A 101 -8.27 15.24 11.73
CA PRO A 101 -8.34 14.93 10.30
C PRO A 101 -7.89 16.12 9.43
N GLY A 102 -7.13 15.83 8.37
CA GLY A 102 -6.51 16.81 7.49
C GLY A 102 -5.14 17.32 7.96
N GLN A 103 -4.71 17.03 9.19
CA GLN A 103 -3.37 17.39 9.65
C GLN A 103 -2.27 16.54 9.00
N SER A 104 -1.09 17.13 8.84
CA SER A 104 0.10 16.42 8.37
C SER A 104 0.91 15.85 9.53
N VAL A 105 1.54 14.70 9.29
CA VAL A 105 2.48 14.05 10.19
C VAL A 105 3.79 13.74 9.46
N HIS A 106 4.92 13.97 10.13
CA HIS A 106 6.22 13.56 9.62
C HIS A 106 6.48 12.11 10.01
N LEU A 107 6.71 11.26 9.02
CA LEU A 107 7.03 9.86 9.21
C LEU A 107 8.52 9.66 8.99
N THR A 108 9.15 8.91 9.88
CA THR A 108 10.54 8.50 9.74
C THR A 108 10.69 7.01 9.94
N VAL A 109 11.42 6.35 9.05
CA VAL A 109 11.93 5.00 9.26
C VAL A 109 13.39 5.11 9.64
N ARG A 110 13.79 4.49 10.75
CA ARG A 110 15.16 4.55 11.27
C ARG A 110 15.64 3.18 11.73
N ASN A 111 16.95 2.98 11.69
CA ASN A 111 17.63 1.83 12.28
C ASN A 111 18.82 2.31 13.14
N ALA A 112 19.72 1.39 13.51
CA ALA A 112 20.92 1.71 14.27
C ALA A 112 21.88 2.69 13.56
N SER A 113 21.84 2.74 12.23
CA SER A 113 22.66 3.63 11.39
C SER A 113 22.04 5.03 11.22
N GLY A 114 20.84 5.28 11.73
CA GLY A 114 20.14 6.57 11.62
C GLY A 114 18.86 6.51 10.81
N ILE A 115 18.41 7.67 10.34
CA ILE A 115 17.20 7.81 9.51
C ILE A 115 17.49 7.23 8.13
N GLN A 116 16.60 6.34 7.67
CA GLN A 116 16.66 5.69 6.36
C GLN A 116 15.65 6.31 5.39
N PHE A 117 14.47 6.67 5.91
CA PHE A 117 13.42 7.34 5.15
C PHE A 117 12.79 8.45 5.99
N GLN A 118 12.38 9.52 5.32
CA GLN A 118 11.59 10.59 5.91
C GLN A 118 10.57 11.08 4.88
N THR A 119 9.31 11.17 5.27
CA THR A 119 8.22 11.68 4.41
C THR A 119 7.20 12.45 5.24
N VAL A 120 6.29 13.14 4.56
CA VAL A 120 5.11 13.78 5.16
C VAL A 120 3.88 13.02 4.70
N HIS A 121 3.00 12.68 5.63
CA HIS A 121 1.73 12.04 5.36
C HIS A 121 0.60 12.94 5.81
N VAL A 122 -0.44 13.08 4.98
CA VAL A 122 -1.67 13.78 5.36
C VAL A 122 -2.61 12.75 5.97
N ILE A 123 -3.00 12.99 7.22
CA ILE A 123 -4.01 12.18 7.90
C ILE A 123 -5.33 12.49 7.22
N SER A 124 -5.80 11.57 6.39
CA SER A 124 -7.02 11.76 5.60
C SER A 124 -8.25 11.60 6.49
N ASP A 125 -8.84 10.41 6.50
CA ASP A 125 -10.10 10.10 7.14
C ASP A 125 -9.89 9.43 8.51
N ILE A 126 -10.99 9.39 9.26
CA ILE A 126 -11.07 8.71 10.55
C ILE A 126 -11.22 7.19 10.34
N GLY A 127 -10.55 6.39 11.18
CA GLY A 127 -10.75 4.93 11.19
C GLY A 127 -10.31 4.18 9.92
N VAL A 128 -9.48 4.79 9.08
CA VAL A 128 -8.97 4.14 7.87
C VAL A 128 -7.64 3.43 8.13
N ALA A 129 -7.44 2.32 7.42
CA ALA A 129 -6.15 1.67 7.29
C ALA A 129 -5.61 1.96 5.89
N GLN A 130 -4.50 2.70 5.81
CA GLN A 130 -3.87 3.08 4.57
C GLN A 130 -2.51 2.39 4.42
N ARG A 131 -2.29 1.82 3.23
CA ARG A 131 -1.00 1.24 2.88
C ARG A 131 0.01 2.33 2.53
N LEU A 132 1.18 2.25 3.13
CA LEU A 132 2.34 3.11 2.86
C LEU A 132 3.60 2.25 2.95
N ASP A 133 4.16 1.88 1.80
CA ASP A 133 5.41 1.12 1.73
C ASP A 133 6.61 2.09 1.71
N PHE A 134 7.71 1.70 2.36
CA PHE A 134 8.97 2.44 2.33
C PHE A 134 10.05 1.66 1.57
N GLY A 135 10.76 2.34 0.67
CA GLY A 135 11.82 1.76 -0.13
C GLY A 135 11.33 1.12 -1.43
N LEU A 136 12.25 0.41 -2.11
CA LEU A 136 11.96 -0.22 -3.39
C LEU A 136 11.18 -1.53 -3.21
N PRO A 137 10.36 -1.91 -4.21
CA PRO A 137 9.81 -3.26 -4.29
C PRO A 137 10.94 -4.29 -4.41
N VAL A 138 11.01 -5.22 -3.46
CA VAL A 138 12.02 -6.29 -3.45
C VAL A 138 11.30 -7.61 -3.68
N ASP A 139 11.86 -8.48 -4.52
CA ASP A 139 11.42 -9.89 -4.67
C ASP A 139 12.39 -10.77 -3.88
N SER A 140 12.06 -11.07 -2.62
CA SER A 140 12.95 -11.81 -1.73
C SER A 140 12.98 -13.31 -2.01
N ARG A 141 12.02 -13.80 -2.80
CA ARG A 141 11.89 -15.22 -3.15
C ARG A 141 12.28 -15.52 -4.60
N GLY A 142 12.52 -14.51 -5.42
CA GLY A 142 12.91 -14.68 -6.83
C GLY A 142 11.77 -15.27 -7.66
N THR A 143 10.52 -14.99 -7.31
CA THR A 143 9.34 -15.54 -8.00
C THR A 143 8.89 -14.71 -9.20
N GLY A 144 9.51 -13.55 -9.43
CA GLY A 144 9.21 -12.67 -10.54
C GLY A 144 8.25 -11.53 -10.20
N ALA A 145 7.66 -11.52 -8.99
CA ALA A 145 6.87 -10.40 -8.48
C ALA A 145 7.41 -9.91 -7.13
N PRO A 146 7.38 -8.59 -6.84
CA PRO A 146 7.82 -8.08 -5.55
C PRO A 146 6.99 -8.58 -4.36
N ASP A 147 7.63 -8.70 -3.21
CA ASP A 147 7.02 -9.08 -1.93
C ASP A 147 5.83 -8.17 -1.58
N THR A 148 5.93 -6.89 -1.93
CA THR A 148 4.86 -5.90 -1.72
C THR A 148 3.57 -6.28 -2.44
N TRP A 149 3.68 -6.69 -3.71
CA TRP A 149 2.56 -7.15 -4.52
C TRP A 149 2.02 -8.48 -3.97
N GLN A 150 2.90 -9.45 -3.73
CA GLN A 150 2.51 -10.76 -3.20
C GLN A 150 1.76 -10.64 -1.86
N LEU A 151 2.24 -9.81 -0.93
CA LEU A 151 1.54 -9.56 0.34
C LEU A 151 0.20 -8.83 0.14
N ALA A 152 0.10 -7.93 -0.85
CA ALA A 152 -1.13 -7.19 -1.12
C ALA A 152 -2.24 -8.08 -1.69
N HIS A 153 -1.89 -8.96 -2.63
CA HIS A 153 -2.86 -9.70 -3.43
C HIS A 153 -3.01 -11.17 -2.97
N LEU A 154 -1.93 -11.78 -2.50
CA LEU A 154 -1.89 -13.17 -2.03
C LEU A 154 -1.84 -13.29 -0.51
N GLY A 155 -1.63 -12.18 0.23
CA GLY A 155 -1.57 -12.21 1.70
C GLY A 155 -0.38 -13.01 2.26
N GLY A 156 0.62 -13.32 1.43
CA GLY A 156 1.77 -14.13 1.78
C GLY A 156 2.87 -14.03 0.73
N LEU A 157 3.98 -14.76 0.96
CA LEU A 157 5.11 -14.85 0.03
C LEU A 157 5.28 -16.32 -0.42
N PRO A 158 4.48 -16.80 -1.38
CA PRO A 158 4.63 -18.15 -1.92
C PRO A 158 6.03 -18.34 -2.54
N SER A 159 6.45 -19.60 -2.69
CA SER A 159 7.72 -19.94 -3.32
C SER A 159 7.69 -19.92 -4.85
N GLY A 160 6.53 -19.68 -5.47
CA GLY A 160 6.33 -19.63 -6.91
C GLY A 160 4.98 -19.00 -7.27
N LEU A 161 4.89 -18.46 -8.49
CA LEU A 161 3.71 -17.75 -9.01
C LEU A 161 3.18 -18.37 -10.32
N ASP A 162 3.64 -19.57 -10.67
CA ASP A 162 3.11 -20.33 -11.82
C ASP A 162 1.78 -21.04 -11.50
N ILE A 163 1.24 -20.80 -10.30
CA ILE A 163 -0.08 -21.27 -9.87
C ILE A 163 -1.17 -20.35 -10.42
N ASP A 164 -2.38 -20.87 -10.53
CA ASP A 164 -3.61 -20.14 -10.87
C ASP A 164 -4.49 -20.17 -9.61
N SER A 165 -4.42 -19.09 -8.84
CA SER A 165 -5.00 -19.04 -7.49
C SER A 165 -6.53 -18.97 -7.47
N ASP A 166 -7.18 -18.50 -8.54
CA ASP A 166 -8.64 -18.39 -8.64
C ASP A 166 -9.29 -19.28 -9.71
N GLY A 167 -8.50 -19.99 -10.51
CA GLY A 167 -8.95 -21.02 -11.44
C GLY A 167 -9.46 -20.46 -12.76
N ASP A 168 -9.07 -19.25 -13.13
CA ASP A 168 -9.53 -18.58 -14.36
C ASP A 168 -8.72 -18.98 -15.61
N GLY A 169 -7.62 -19.73 -15.42
CA GLY A 169 -6.71 -20.20 -16.45
C GLY A 169 -5.47 -19.30 -16.68
N VAL A 170 -5.29 -18.25 -15.87
CA VAL A 170 -4.13 -17.36 -15.88
C VAL A 170 -3.30 -17.60 -14.61
N SER A 171 -1.98 -17.64 -14.72
CA SER A 171 -1.14 -17.78 -13.52
C SER A 171 -0.93 -16.46 -12.80
N ASP A 172 -0.75 -16.49 -11.48
CA ASP A 172 -0.48 -15.32 -10.63
C ASP A 172 0.70 -14.47 -11.18
N ALA A 173 1.70 -15.10 -11.80
CA ALA A 173 2.84 -14.42 -12.44
C ALA A 173 2.42 -13.61 -13.68
N HIS A 174 1.53 -14.16 -14.51
CA HIS A 174 0.96 -13.46 -15.65
C HIS A 174 0.02 -12.34 -15.21
N GLU A 175 -0.74 -12.56 -14.13
CA GLU A 175 -1.61 -11.54 -13.56
C GLU A 175 -0.85 -10.37 -12.97
N TYR A 176 0.26 -10.62 -12.27
CA TYR A 176 1.20 -9.56 -11.88
C TYR A 176 1.69 -8.77 -13.10
N THR A 177 2.04 -9.46 -14.19
CA THR A 177 2.49 -8.76 -15.40
C THR A 177 1.35 -7.93 -16.01
N ALA A 178 0.13 -8.46 -16.03
CA ALA A 178 -1.05 -7.86 -16.63
C ALA A 178 -1.70 -6.76 -15.78
N GLY A 179 -1.45 -6.76 -14.46
CA GLY A 179 -2.11 -5.87 -13.50
C GLY A 179 -3.47 -6.33 -13.02
N THR A 180 -3.78 -7.62 -13.17
CA THR A 180 -5.05 -8.21 -12.74
C THR A 180 -4.93 -8.82 -11.33
N LEU A 181 -6.06 -9.26 -10.78
CA LEU A 181 -6.17 -9.69 -9.40
C LEU A 181 -6.19 -11.24 -9.27
N PRO A 182 -5.15 -11.87 -8.68
CA PRO A 182 -4.98 -13.33 -8.62
C PRO A 182 -5.93 -14.09 -7.69
N ARG A 183 -7.00 -13.44 -7.26
CA ARG A 183 -8.04 -14.01 -6.40
C ARG A 183 -9.43 -13.64 -6.88
N ASN A 184 -9.52 -13.14 -8.09
CA ASN A 184 -10.75 -12.68 -8.69
C ASN A 184 -10.84 -13.23 -10.12
N PRO A 185 -11.58 -14.33 -10.33
CA PRO A 185 -11.61 -15.01 -11.62
C PRO A 185 -12.29 -14.19 -12.74
N ASP A 186 -12.92 -13.07 -12.38
CA ASP A 186 -13.53 -12.12 -13.32
C ASP A 186 -12.53 -11.02 -13.77
N ASP A 187 -11.36 -10.91 -13.16
CA ASP A 187 -10.34 -9.90 -13.49
C ASP A 187 -9.15 -10.56 -14.17
N ALA A 188 -9.20 -10.62 -15.50
CA ALA A 188 -8.22 -11.30 -16.32
C ALA A 188 -7.95 -10.53 -17.60
N PHE A 189 -6.69 -10.54 -18.05
CA PHE A 189 -6.33 -9.87 -19.29
C PHE A 189 -6.77 -10.69 -20.51
N ARG A 190 -7.84 -10.24 -21.17
CA ARG A 190 -8.44 -10.94 -22.31
C ARG A 190 -8.73 -9.95 -23.46
N LEU A 191 -8.64 -10.45 -24.69
CA LEU A 191 -9.16 -9.75 -25.86
C LEU A 191 -10.69 -9.93 -25.91
N ALA A 192 -11.41 -8.85 -26.18
CA ALA A 192 -12.81 -8.87 -26.57
C ALA A 192 -12.92 -8.67 -28.08
N LEU A 193 -13.65 -9.57 -28.74
CA LEU A 193 -13.93 -9.49 -30.17
C LEU A 193 -15.43 -9.24 -30.37
N GLN A 194 -15.77 -8.19 -31.11
CA GLN A 194 -17.15 -7.81 -31.38
C GLN A 194 -17.29 -7.40 -32.85
N ARG A 195 -18.42 -7.75 -33.49
CA ARG A 195 -18.78 -7.21 -34.80
C ARG A 195 -19.53 -5.89 -34.65
N ASP A 196 -19.17 -4.92 -35.47
CA ASP A 196 -19.93 -3.68 -35.65
C ASP A 196 -20.24 -3.52 -37.14
N GLY A 197 -21.48 -3.84 -37.52
CA GLY A 197 -21.82 -4.10 -38.92
C GLY A 197 -20.97 -5.24 -39.49
N ASP A 198 -20.25 -4.96 -40.58
CA ASP A 198 -19.35 -5.92 -41.23
C ASP A 198 -17.91 -5.86 -40.71
N ASP A 199 -17.58 -4.86 -39.88
CA ASP A 199 -16.25 -4.68 -39.30
C ASP A 199 -16.07 -5.56 -38.05
N LEU A 200 -14.81 -5.92 -37.76
CA LEU A 200 -14.43 -6.60 -36.52
C LEU A 200 -13.67 -5.63 -35.60
N LEU A 201 -14.18 -5.45 -34.39
CA LEU A 201 -13.53 -4.72 -33.32
C LEU A 201 -12.77 -5.70 -32.43
N VAL A 202 -11.48 -5.43 -32.24
CA VAL A 202 -10.61 -6.13 -31.29
C VAL A 202 -10.24 -5.17 -30.19
N THR A 203 -10.73 -5.44 -28.98
CA THR A 203 -10.64 -4.52 -27.84
C THR A 203 -9.96 -5.18 -26.66
N PHE A 204 -9.18 -4.41 -25.89
CA PHE A 204 -8.70 -4.82 -24.57
C PHE A 204 -8.45 -3.62 -23.66
N LEU A 205 -8.45 -3.86 -22.34
CA LEU A 205 -8.11 -2.86 -21.33
C LEU A 205 -6.59 -2.83 -21.09
N ALA A 206 -5.97 -1.68 -21.31
CA ALA A 206 -4.56 -1.43 -21.06
C ALA A 206 -4.37 -0.75 -19.70
N LEU A 207 -4.20 -1.55 -18.65
CA LEU A 207 -4.02 -1.08 -17.28
C LEU A 207 -2.65 -0.42 -17.10
N ALA A 208 -2.61 0.70 -16.36
CA ALA A 208 -1.35 1.28 -15.90
C ALA A 208 -0.71 0.39 -14.82
N ALA A 209 0.63 0.37 -14.76
CA ALA A 209 1.35 -0.26 -13.65
C ALA A 209 1.20 0.62 -12.40
N ASP A 210 0.13 0.40 -11.64
CA ASP A 210 -0.21 1.17 -10.45
C ASP A 210 -0.50 0.25 -9.26
N GLY A 211 -0.22 0.75 -8.06
CA GLY A 211 -0.38 0.02 -6.80
C GLY A 211 0.88 -0.68 -6.27
N PRO A 212 0.74 -1.46 -5.18
CA PRO A 212 1.86 -2.08 -4.48
C PRO A 212 2.68 -3.02 -5.38
N GLY A 213 3.99 -2.80 -5.43
CA GLY A 213 4.92 -3.61 -6.23
C GLY A 213 5.21 -3.03 -7.61
N TYR A 214 4.44 -2.06 -8.09
CA TYR A 214 4.67 -1.40 -9.38
C TYR A 214 5.45 -0.09 -9.28
N GLN A 215 5.97 0.27 -8.11
CA GLN A 215 6.69 1.53 -7.93
C GLN A 215 7.87 1.65 -8.93
N GLY A 216 7.81 2.67 -9.80
CA GLY A 216 8.81 2.91 -10.85
C GLY A 216 8.61 2.09 -12.13
N ARG A 217 7.64 1.19 -12.18
CA ARG A 217 7.34 0.35 -13.34
C ARG A 217 6.32 0.99 -14.28
N GLN A 218 6.39 0.60 -15.54
CA GLN A 218 5.42 0.92 -16.58
C GLN A 218 4.97 -0.38 -17.25
N ARG A 219 3.68 -0.48 -17.53
CA ARG A 219 3.11 -1.60 -18.28
C ARG A 219 2.96 -1.20 -19.73
N PHE A 220 3.37 -2.09 -20.63
CA PHE A 220 3.26 -1.90 -22.07
C PHE A 220 2.48 -3.03 -22.71
N TYR A 221 1.83 -2.70 -23.81
CA TYR A 221 1.00 -3.61 -24.57
C TYR A 221 1.39 -3.61 -26.04
N ALA A 222 1.18 -4.74 -26.71
CA ALA A 222 1.20 -4.82 -28.16
C ALA A 222 0.06 -5.70 -28.64
N LEU A 223 -0.62 -5.31 -29.71
CA LEU A 223 -1.55 -6.16 -30.44
C LEU A 223 -0.82 -6.73 -31.65
N GLU A 224 -0.86 -8.04 -31.80
CA GLU A 224 -0.25 -8.77 -32.89
C GLU A 224 -1.31 -9.60 -33.62
N SER A 225 -1.05 -9.87 -34.88
CA SER A 225 -1.93 -10.66 -35.74
C SER A 225 -1.16 -11.71 -36.53
N ALA A 226 -1.82 -12.81 -36.86
CA ALA A 226 -1.21 -13.90 -37.62
C ALA A 226 -2.23 -14.60 -38.55
N PRO A 227 -1.78 -15.12 -39.71
CA PRO A 227 -2.63 -15.94 -40.58
C PRO A 227 -2.96 -17.31 -39.95
N ASP A 228 -2.07 -17.82 -39.10
CA ASP A 228 -2.22 -19.08 -38.38
C ASP A 228 -1.79 -18.88 -36.90
N PRO A 229 -2.57 -19.33 -35.92
CA PRO A 229 -2.30 -19.04 -34.51
C PRO A 229 -1.13 -19.87 -33.94
N VAL A 230 -0.75 -20.97 -34.61
CA VAL A 230 0.30 -21.89 -34.16
C VAL A 230 1.59 -21.64 -34.94
N ALA A 231 1.52 -21.63 -36.27
CA ALA A 231 2.69 -21.50 -37.14
C ALA A 231 3.20 -20.06 -37.27
N GLY A 232 2.34 -19.06 -37.06
CA GLY A 232 2.70 -17.65 -37.26
C GLY A 232 3.03 -17.30 -38.73
N PRO A 233 3.84 -16.27 -39.00
CA PRO A 233 4.45 -15.37 -38.02
C PRO A 233 3.43 -14.42 -37.40
N TRP A 234 3.66 -14.06 -36.14
CA TRP A 234 2.91 -13.01 -35.46
C TRP A 234 3.56 -11.65 -35.76
N THR A 235 2.79 -10.75 -36.36
CA THR A 235 3.25 -9.41 -36.72
C THR A 235 2.53 -8.35 -35.88
N PRO A 236 3.24 -7.35 -35.32
CA PRO A 236 2.61 -6.24 -34.64
C PRO A 236 1.68 -5.48 -35.58
N ILE A 237 0.50 -5.13 -35.07
CA ILE A 237 -0.44 -4.26 -35.78
C ILE A 237 0.10 -2.82 -35.73
N GLU A 238 -0.02 -2.12 -36.85
CA GLU A 238 0.43 -0.74 -36.97
C GLU A 238 -0.22 0.14 -35.88
N ASN A 239 0.59 1.01 -35.27
CA ASN A 239 0.21 1.86 -34.14
C ASN A 239 -0.27 1.11 -32.88
N HIS A 240 -0.18 -0.22 -32.86
CA HIS A 240 -0.52 -1.06 -31.72
C HIS A 240 0.70 -1.83 -31.20
N SER A 241 1.90 -1.30 -31.41
CA SER A 241 3.11 -1.81 -30.81
C SER A 241 3.55 -0.90 -29.66
N ARG A 242 3.88 -1.49 -28.51
CA ARG A 242 4.47 -0.79 -27.36
C ARG A 242 3.62 0.39 -26.86
N ILE A 243 2.32 0.16 -26.67
CA ILE A 243 1.40 1.14 -26.11
C ILE A 243 1.55 1.17 -24.57
N PRO A 244 1.79 2.32 -23.94
CA PRO A 244 1.80 2.42 -22.49
C PRO A 244 0.39 2.23 -21.90
N GLY A 245 0.29 1.41 -20.86
CA GLY A 245 -0.91 1.26 -20.05
C GLY A 245 -1.19 2.53 -19.24
N ARG A 246 -2.43 3.01 -19.32
CA ARG A 246 -2.94 4.27 -18.72
C ARG A 246 -4.39 4.12 -18.26
N ASN A 247 -4.85 2.89 -18.02
CA ASN A 247 -6.23 2.54 -17.69
C ASN A 247 -7.21 2.92 -18.82
N GLN A 248 -6.87 2.57 -20.06
CA GLN A 248 -7.64 2.89 -21.25
C GLN A 248 -8.02 1.64 -22.03
N PHE A 249 -9.19 1.66 -22.68
CA PHE A 249 -9.51 0.69 -23.70
C PHE A 249 -8.75 1.01 -24.99
N LEU A 250 -8.16 -0.01 -25.59
CA LEU A 250 -7.58 0.04 -26.92
C LEU A 250 -8.48 -0.73 -27.87
N ILE A 251 -8.71 -0.17 -29.05
CA ILE A 251 -9.61 -0.71 -30.06
C ILE A 251 -8.87 -0.72 -31.40
N HIS A 252 -8.75 -1.89 -31.99
CA HIS A 252 -8.36 -2.06 -33.38
C HIS A 252 -9.59 -2.46 -34.20
N ILE A 253 -9.78 -1.80 -35.33
CA ILE A 253 -10.87 -2.10 -36.27
C ILE A 253 -10.25 -2.78 -37.47
N GLN A 254 -10.70 -4.00 -37.78
CA GLN A 254 -10.45 -4.67 -39.05
C GLN A 254 -11.64 -4.41 -39.96
N PRO A 255 -11.46 -3.62 -41.05
CA PRO A 255 -12.55 -3.34 -41.96
C PRO A 255 -13.03 -4.59 -42.70
N ALA A 256 -14.32 -4.61 -43.00
CA ALA A 256 -14.95 -5.62 -43.83
C ALA A 256 -14.19 -5.86 -45.15
N GLY A 257 -14.03 -7.13 -45.53
CA GLY A 257 -13.41 -7.51 -46.81
C GLY A 257 -11.90 -7.35 -46.88
N THR A 258 -11.23 -6.91 -45.80
CA THR A 258 -9.76 -6.88 -45.74
C THR A 258 -9.20 -8.31 -45.77
N PRO A 259 -8.44 -8.72 -46.80
CA PRO A 259 -7.75 -10.00 -46.80
C PRO A 259 -6.58 -9.89 -45.81
N GLY A 260 -6.64 -10.61 -44.70
CA GLY A 260 -5.67 -10.41 -43.63
C GLY A 260 -6.08 -11.09 -42.33
N PRO A 261 -5.14 -11.19 -41.38
CA PRO A 261 -5.04 -12.26 -40.39
C PRO A 261 -6.33 -12.51 -39.61
N LEU A 262 -6.66 -13.80 -39.42
CA LEU A 262 -7.86 -14.24 -38.70
C LEU A 262 -7.66 -14.33 -37.18
N PHE A 263 -6.40 -14.26 -36.74
CA PHE A 263 -6.04 -14.50 -35.35
C PHE A 263 -5.34 -13.28 -34.77
N TYR A 264 -5.74 -12.96 -33.54
CA TYR A 264 -5.23 -11.84 -32.76
C TYR A 264 -4.68 -12.36 -31.43
N ARG A 265 -3.60 -11.74 -30.97
CA ARG A 265 -3.13 -11.88 -29.59
C ARG A 265 -2.65 -10.53 -29.08
N ALA A 266 -2.83 -10.29 -27.80
CA ALA A 266 -2.16 -9.19 -27.14
C ALA A 266 -0.99 -9.71 -26.31
N ARG A 267 0.07 -8.91 -26.27
CA ARG A 267 1.20 -9.09 -25.36
C ARG A 267 1.17 -7.97 -24.34
N VAL A 268 1.50 -8.32 -23.11
CA VAL A 268 1.66 -7.39 -21.99
C VAL A 268 2.99 -7.67 -21.31
N TRP A 269 3.69 -6.61 -20.93
CA TRP A 269 4.95 -6.72 -20.18
C TRP A 269 5.19 -5.48 -19.32
N LEU A 270 6.08 -5.62 -18.35
CA LEU A 270 6.53 -4.53 -17.49
C LEU A 270 7.95 -4.09 -17.87
N GLU A 271 8.20 -2.80 -17.75
CA GLU A 271 9.55 -2.21 -17.82
C GLU A 271 9.74 -1.20 -16.68
N GLY A 272 11.00 -0.87 -16.40
CA GLY A 272 11.40 -0.09 -15.23
C GLY A 272 12.31 -0.89 -14.31
N PRO A 273 12.79 -0.29 -13.22
CA PRO A 273 13.70 -0.92 -12.27
C PRO A 273 13.11 -2.17 -11.59
#